data_AF-A0A640S9V2-F1
#
_entry.id   AF-A0A640S9V2-F1
#
_cell.length_a   1.000
_cell.length_b   1.000
_cell.length_c   1.000
_cell.angle_alpha   90.00
_cell.angle_beta   90.00
_cell.angle_gamma   90.00
#
_symmetry.space_group_name_H-M   'P 1'
#
loop_
_entity.id
_entity.type
_entity.pdbx_description
1 polymer ?
#
loop_
_entity_poly.entity_id
_entity_poly.type
_entity_poly.pdbx_seq_one_letter_code
_entity_poly.pdbx_strand_id
1 'polypeptide(L)'
;MGKDIAGLVHQLAAVDREERRAATDRLVALGAPVVEHLLPLLGEEDGAGRSAAEACVRRLGDAAIEPLRRVRSEGPGRLRPAALRMLADVGGGAALAPADRAAVERLVRVKLLDETPGDLPADAWVAVPRAEVKDIVRALGLHDAQPVTTSLGVSAALHQENSLEHRSADGTTSTEYRVFITPEFDGWRLVYGADYLNDNWAQAVEKLSSQCREAHFYAVDEYNGARVWWVAENGQDKRGHRTYGDPVWVGEPMEFERDLMQDEDDELYDPEEAEEYAEGVRDPEEAASWISVQPSTVEVLDRVGHGWLAVTSPEVGHGRFRGALDI
;
A
#
# COMPACT_ATOMS: atom_id res chain seq x y z
N MET A 1 -9.49 -26.15 31.35
CA MET A 1 -8.95 -25.31 30.27
C MET A 1 -10.07 -24.74 29.39
N GLY A 2 -10.87 -25.56 28.68
CA GLY A 2 -11.90 -25.04 27.75
C GLY A 2 -12.96 -24.08 28.35
N LYS A 3 -13.36 -24.27 29.62
CA LYS A 3 -14.31 -23.36 30.30
C LYS A 3 -13.71 -21.97 30.60
N ASP A 4 -12.39 -21.89 30.80
CA ASP A 4 -11.68 -20.63 31.04
C ASP A 4 -11.49 -19.87 29.71
N ILE A 5 -11.16 -20.58 28.63
CA ILE A 5 -11.08 -20.00 27.28
C ILE A 5 -12.44 -19.43 26.84
N ALA A 6 -13.53 -20.18 27.01
CA ALA A 6 -14.86 -19.70 26.63
C ALA A 6 -15.27 -18.41 27.38
N GLY A 7 -14.91 -18.31 28.66
CA GLY A 7 -15.12 -17.08 29.44
C GLY A 7 -14.34 -15.90 28.89
N LEU A 8 -13.07 -16.10 28.56
CA LEU A 8 -12.21 -15.07 27.97
C LEU A 8 -12.68 -14.64 26.58
N VAL A 9 -13.14 -15.57 25.75
CA VAL A 9 -13.71 -15.26 24.43
C VAL A 9 -14.96 -14.40 24.56
N HIS A 10 -15.81 -14.66 25.55
CA HIS A 10 -16.97 -13.81 25.80
C HIS A 10 -16.56 -12.38 26.21
N GLN A 11 -15.49 -12.23 26.98
CA GLN A 11 -14.95 -10.92 27.37
C GLN A 11 -14.36 -10.11 26.20
N LEU A 12 -14.03 -10.74 25.07
CA LEU A 12 -13.64 -10.00 23.87
C LEU A 12 -14.77 -9.13 23.31
N ALA A 13 -16.02 -9.47 23.59
CA ALA A 13 -17.20 -8.67 23.22
C ALA A 13 -17.62 -7.67 24.31
N ALA A 14 -16.85 -7.53 25.40
CA ALA A 14 -17.16 -6.57 26.46
C ALA A 14 -17.15 -5.13 25.92
N VAL A 15 -18.02 -4.27 26.46
CA VAL A 15 -18.06 -2.84 26.10
C VAL A 15 -16.79 -2.13 26.57
N ASP A 16 -16.24 -2.54 27.70
CA ASP A 16 -15.03 -1.95 28.27
C ASP A 16 -13.76 -2.34 27.51
N ARG A 17 -12.92 -1.33 27.20
CA ARG A 17 -11.70 -1.52 26.38
C ARG A 17 -10.59 -2.21 27.17
N GLU A 18 -10.48 -1.95 28.47
CA GLU A 18 -9.45 -2.54 29.32
C GLU A 18 -9.71 -4.02 29.55
N GLU A 19 -10.97 -4.39 29.77
CA GLU A 19 -11.41 -5.79 29.90
C GLU A 19 -11.12 -6.57 28.60
N ARG A 20 -11.46 -6.01 27.42
CA ARG A 20 -11.10 -6.63 26.13
C ARG A 20 -9.60 -6.83 25.98
N ARG A 21 -8.79 -5.84 26.37
CA ARG A 21 -7.32 -5.91 26.29
C ARG A 21 -6.78 -7.00 27.21
N ALA A 22 -7.24 -7.06 28.45
CA ALA A 22 -6.82 -8.08 29.41
C ALA A 22 -7.23 -9.50 28.97
N ALA A 23 -8.43 -9.66 28.40
CA ALA A 23 -8.86 -10.92 27.82
C ALA A 23 -7.99 -11.33 26.62
N THR A 24 -7.67 -10.39 25.74
CA THR A 24 -6.75 -10.59 24.61
C THR A 24 -5.38 -11.06 25.10
N ASP A 25 -4.79 -10.38 26.09
CA ASP A 25 -3.47 -10.75 26.64
C ASP A 25 -3.46 -12.16 27.22
N ARG A 26 -4.51 -12.53 27.96
CA ARG A 26 -4.65 -13.88 28.55
C ARG A 26 -4.84 -14.95 27.48
N LEU A 27 -5.64 -14.69 26.45
CA LEU A 27 -5.83 -15.63 25.34
C LEU A 27 -4.55 -15.84 24.54
N VAL A 28 -3.80 -14.77 24.26
CA VAL A 28 -2.49 -14.87 23.60
C VAL A 28 -1.51 -15.69 24.44
N ALA A 29 -1.49 -15.50 25.76
CA ALA A 29 -0.65 -16.28 26.67
C ALA A 29 -1.00 -17.79 26.71
N LEU A 30 -2.23 -18.16 26.38
CA LEU A 30 -2.65 -19.57 26.28
C LEU A 30 -2.21 -20.23 24.96
N GLY A 31 -1.82 -19.44 23.95
CA GLY A 31 -1.22 -19.91 22.70
C GLY A 31 -2.19 -20.55 21.70
N ALA A 32 -1.64 -21.34 20.76
CA ALA A 32 -2.35 -21.93 19.62
C ALA A 32 -3.73 -22.58 19.90
N PRO A 33 -3.99 -23.26 21.04
CA PRO A 33 -5.30 -23.85 21.31
C PRO A 33 -6.48 -22.88 21.31
N VAL A 34 -6.25 -21.56 21.49
CA VAL A 34 -7.35 -20.58 21.51
C VAL A 34 -7.95 -20.30 20.14
N VAL A 35 -7.22 -20.58 19.04
CA VAL A 35 -7.62 -20.19 17.68
C VAL A 35 -8.98 -20.77 17.29
N GLU A 36 -9.22 -22.04 17.59
CA GLU A 36 -10.50 -22.70 17.27
C GLU A 36 -11.69 -22.05 18.01
N HIS A 37 -11.43 -21.46 19.19
CA HIS A 37 -12.44 -20.75 19.98
C HIS A 37 -12.69 -19.31 19.51
N LEU A 38 -11.74 -18.69 18.80
CA LEU A 38 -11.86 -17.33 18.26
C LEU A 38 -12.61 -17.29 16.93
N LEU A 39 -12.55 -18.37 16.14
CA LEU A 39 -13.14 -18.42 14.80
C LEU A 39 -14.65 -18.10 14.70
N PRO A 40 -15.50 -18.47 15.69
CA PRO A 40 -16.89 -18.01 15.68
C PRO A 40 -17.03 -16.48 15.66
N LEU A 41 -16.28 -15.76 16.50
CA LEU A 41 -16.29 -14.28 16.52
C LEU A 41 -15.76 -13.68 15.22
N LEU A 42 -14.79 -14.36 14.58
CA LEU A 42 -14.23 -13.91 13.30
C LEU A 42 -15.22 -14.05 12.12
N GLY A 43 -16.25 -14.90 12.28
CA GLY A 43 -17.32 -15.09 11.31
C GLY A 43 -18.55 -14.21 11.56
N GLU A 44 -18.56 -13.42 12.63
CA GLU A 44 -19.63 -12.46 12.93
C GLU A 44 -19.46 -11.15 12.13
N GLU A 45 -20.51 -10.34 12.12
CA GLU A 45 -20.47 -8.98 11.57
C GLU A 45 -19.42 -8.12 12.30
N ASP A 46 -19.03 -7.02 11.66
CA ASP A 46 -17.99 -6.15 12.19
C ASP A 46 -18.38 -5.59 13.56
N GLY A 47 -17.48 -5.70 14.52
CA GLY A 47 -17.73 -5.32 15.90
C GLY A 47 -16.53 -5.54 16.81
N ALA A 48 -16.59 -5.00 18.03
CA ALA A 48 -15.47 -5.03 18.98
C ALA A 48 -14.96 -6.46 19.27
N GLY A 49 -15.87 -7.45 19.34
CA GLY A 49 -15.51 -8.85 19.55
C GLY A 49 -14.71 -9.45 18.40
N ARG A 50 -15.13 -9.17 17.16
CA ARG A 50 -14.40 -9.59 15.96
C ARG A 50 -13.03 -8.93 15.89
N SER A 51 -12.94 -7.60 16.07
CA SER A 51 -11.65 -6.89 16.05
C SER A 51 -10.68 -7.39 17.12
N ALA A 52 -11.19 -7.71 18.32
CA ALA A 52 -10.37 -8.25 19.40
C ALA A 52 -9.94 -9.71 19.13
N ALA A 53 -10.79 -10.52 18.49
CA ALA A 53 -10.43 -11.85 18.03
C ALA A 53 -9.36 -11.81 16.93
N GLU A 54 -9.47 -10.90 15.95
CA GLU A 54 -8.45 -10.68 14.93
C GLU A 54 -7.12 -10.25 15.58
N ALA A 55 -7.16 -9.32 16.52
CA ALA A 55 -5.97 -8.90 17.28
C ALA A 55 -5.33 -10.06 18.06
N CYS A 56 -6.11 -10.96 18.66
CA CYS A 56 -5.59 -12.18 19.29
C CYS A 56 -4.84 -13.05 18.28
N VAL A 57 -5.46 -13.33 17.12
CA VAL A 57 -4.87 -14.20 16.09
C VAL A 57 -3.59 -13.59 15.51
N ARG A 58 -3.58 -12.28 15.21
CA ARG A 58 -2.36 -11.56 14.76
C ARG A 58 -1.22 -11.66 15.78
N ARG A 59 -1.53 -11.51 17.07
CA ARG A 59 -0.52 -11.60 18.15
C ARG A 59 -0.01 -13.02 18.38
N LEU A 60 -0.80 -14.05 18.06
CA LEU A 60 -0.32 -15.43 18.04
C LEU A 60 0.65 -15.68 16.88
N GLY A 61 0.49 -14.94 15.78
CA GLY A 61 1.37 -15.03 14.61
C GLY A 61 1.42 -16.45 14.04
N ASP A 62 2.63 -16.94 13.78
CA ASP A 62 2.86 -18.26 13.17
C ASP A 62 2.23 -19.41 13.96
N ALA A 63 2.07 -19.28 15.28
CA ALA A 63 1.43 -20.29 16.11
C ALA A 63 -0.06 -20.52 15.75
N ALA A 64 -0.69 -19.56 15.07
CA ALA A 64 -2.06 -19.70 14.60
C ALA A 64 -2.20 -20.47 13.27
N ILE A 65 -1.13 -20.63 12.49
CA ILE A 65 -1.20 -21.16 11.11
C ILE A 65 -1.75 -22.58 11.08
N GLU A 66 -1.20 -23.51 11.87
CA GLU A 66 -1.64 -24.92 11.84
C GLU A 66 -3.09 -25.12 12.33
N PRO A 67 -3.52 -24.52 13.45
CA PRO A 67 -4.94 -24.52 13.82
C PRO A 67 -5.87 -23.96 12.73
N LEU A 68 -5.49 -22.84 12.09
CA LEU A 68 -6.29 -22.24 11.01
C LEU A 68 -6.37 -23.16 9.78
N ARG A 69 -5.26 -23.82 9.41
CA ARG A 69 -5.21 -24.80 8.31
C ARG A 69 -6.16 -25.97 8.58
N ARG A 70 -6.18 -26.51 9.81
CA ARG A 70 -7.11 -27.58 10.20
C ARG A 70 -8.57 -27.13 10.05
N VAL A 71 -8.92 -25.93 10.51
CA VAL A 71 -10.30 -25.45 10.38
C VAL A 71 -10.65 -25.18 8.93
N ARG A 72 -9.72 -24.66 8.13
CA ARG A 72 -9.90 -24.46 6.69
C ARG A 72 -10.20 -25.77 5.94
N SER A 73 -9.51 -26.85 6.27
CA SER A 73 -9.65 -28.16 5.60
C SER A 73 -10.85 -28.96 6.11
N GLU A 74 -10.98 -29.12 7.43
CA GLU A 74 -11.85 -30.11 8.07
C GLU A 74 -12.95 -29.47 8.92
N GLY A 75 -12.79 -28.19 9.29
CA GLY A 75 -13.71 -27.51 10.19
C GLY A 75 -15.09 -27.22 9.59
N PRO A 76 -16.02 -26.70 10.41
CA PRO A 76 -17.37 -26.34 9.96
C PRO A 76 -17.33 -25.34 8.81
N GLY A 77 -18.15 -25.56 7.76
CA GLY A 77 -18.14 -24.74 6.54
C GLY A 77 -18.24 -23.22 6.79
N ARG A 78 -19.05 -22.81 7.77
CA ARG A 78 -19.22 -21.40 8.16
C ARG A 78 -17.95 -20.74 8.71
N LEU A 79 -16.99 -21.51 9.25
CA LEU A 79 -15.74 -20.99 9.83
C LEU A 79 -14.58 -20.97 8.84
N ARG A 80 -14.71 -21.68 7.71
CA ARG A 80 -13.63 -21.81 6.72
C ARG A 80 -13.24 -20.48 6.06
N PRO A 81 -14.16 -19.55 5.73
CA PRO A 81 -13.80 -18.24 5.19
C PRO A 81 -13.00 -17.39 6.19
N ALA A 82 -13.42 -17.36 7.46
CA ALA A 82 -12.69 -16.67 8.52
C ALA A 82 -11.28 -17.26 8.72
N ALA A 83 -11.17 -18.59 8.70
CA ALA A 83 -9.88 -19.27 8.78
C ALA A 83 -8.98 -18.93 7.57
N LEU A 84 -9.53 -18.91 6.35
CA LEU A 84 -8.79 -18.52 5.15
C LEU A 84 -8.28 -17.08 5.22
N ARG A 85 -9.14 -16.13 5.62
CA ARG A 85 -8.76 -14.73 5.77
C ARG A 85 -7.62 -14.58 6.79
N MET A 86 -7.72 -15.24 7.93
CA MET A 86 -6.68 -15.22 8.96
C MET A 86 -5.38 -15.91 8.54
N LEU A 87 -5.43 -16.95 7.71
CA LEU A 87 -4.20 -17.54 7.15
C LEU A 87 -3.42 -16.53 6.30
N ALA A 88 -4.13 -15.80 5.42
CA ALA A 88 -3.52 -14.74 4.62
C ALA A 88 -3.02 -13.59 5.50
N ASP A 89 -3.81 -13.18 6.48
CA ASP A 89 -3.48 -12.10 7.42
C ASP A 89 -2.20 -12.39 8.21
N VAL A 90 -2.05 -13.57 8.81
CA VAL A 90 -0.91 -13.86 9.69
C VAL A 90 0.30 -14.49 9.00
N GLY A 91 0.12 -15.12 7.84
CA GLY A 91 1.19 -15.89 7.19
C GLY A 91 1.29 -15.71 5.69
N GLY A 92 0.56 -14.74 5.12
CA GLY A 92 0.62 -14.39 3.72
C GLY A 92 0.18 -15.52 2.78
N GLY A 93 0.52 -15.38 1.50
CA GLY A 93 0.24 -16.40 0.48
C GLY A 93 0.95 -17.74 0.75
N ALA A 94 2.05 -17.73 1.50
CA ALA A 94 2.81 -18.93 1.87
C ALA A 94 2.06 -19.80 2.89
N ALA A 95 1.22 -19.22 3.74
CA ALA A 95 0.38 -19.97 4.67
C ALA A 95 -0.76 -20.73 3.97
N LEU A 96 -1.20 -20.26 2.80
CA LEU A 96 -2.31 -20.85 2.05
C LEU A 96 -1.97 -22.23 1.46
N ALA A 97 -2.98 -23.09 1.32
CA ALA A 97 -2.84 -24.31 0.52
C ALA A 97 -2.77 -23.96 -0.98
N PRO A 98 -2.15 -24.82 -1.83
CA PRO A 98 -2.12 -24.60 -3.28
C PRO A 98 -3.51 -24.35 -3.90
N ALA A 99 -4.54 -25.06 -3.43
CA ALA A 99 -5.91 -24.89 -3.90
C ALA A 99 -6.51 -23.52 -3.53
N ASP A 100 -6.16 -22.99 -2.35
CA ASP A 100 -6.60 -21.67 -1.90
C ASP A 100 -5.92 -20.57 -2.71
N ARG A 101 -4.60 -20.68 -2.96
CA ARG A 101 -3.88 -19.76 -3.84
C ARG A 101 -4.47 -19.73 -5.26
N ALA A 102 -4.68 -20.90 -5.85
CA ALA A 102 -5.29 -21.00 -7.17
C ALA A 102 -6.71 -20.42 -7.22
N ALA A 103 -7.47 -20.52 -6.13
CA ALA A 103 -8.80 -19.91 -6.02
C ALA A 103 -8.71 -18.37 -5.97
N VAL A 104 -7.77 -17.82 -5.21
CA VAL A 104 -7.49 -16.37 -5.14
C VAL A 104 -7.03 -15.86 -6.51
N GLU A 105 -6.04 -16.49 -7.14
CA GLU A 105 -5.57 -16.11 -8.48
C GLU A 105 -6.70 -16.14 -9.52
N ARG A 106 -7.60 -17.13 -9.44
CA ARG A 106 -8.77 -17.19 -10.31
C ARG A 106 -9.76 -16.06 -10.03
N LEU A 107 -9.98 -15.71 -8.76
CA LEU A 107 -10.84 -14.58 -8.39
C LEU A 107 -10.29 -13.28 -8.97
N VAL A 108 -8.98 -13.02 -8.82
CA VAL A 108 -8.31 -11.86 -9.41
C VAL A 108 -8.54 -11.81 -10.92
N ARG A 109 -8.29 -12.91 -11.64
CA ARG A 109 -8.54 -12.96 -13.09
C ARG A 109 -9.99 -12.68 -13.50
N VAL A 110 -10.96 -13.09 -12.68
CA VAL A 110 -12.37 -12.80 -12.93
C VAL A 110 -12.67 -11.33 -12.69
N LYS A 111 -12.18 -10.75 -11.59
CA LYS A 111 -12.39 -9.34 -11.22
C LYS A 111 -11.71 -8.36 -12.18
N LEU A 112 -10.61 -8.77 -12.80
CA LEU A 112 -9.94 -7.97 -13.83
C LEU A 112 -10.78 -7.76 -15.10
N LEU A 113 -11.81 -8.58 -15.36
CA LEU A 113 -12.60 -8.50 -16.59
C LEU A 113 -13.49 -7.25 -16.66
N ASP A 114 -13.98 -6.80 -15.50
CA ASP A 114 -14.93 -5.70 -15.35
C ASP A 114 -14.48 -4.64 -14.34
N GLU A 115 -13.19 -4.63 -14.00
CA GLU A 115 -12.63 -3.72 -13.01
C GLU A 115 -12.91 -2.25 -13.34
N THR A 116 -13.29 -1.46 -12.35
CA THR A 116 -13.34 0.00 -12.44
C THR A 116 -12.59 0.55 -11.23
N PRO A 117 -11.35 1.03 -11.41
CA PRO A 117 -10.62 1.70 -10.34
C PRO A 117 -11.42 2.90 -9.83
N GLY A 118 -11.56 3.03 -8.51
CA GLY A 118 -11.98 4.28 -7.89
C GLY A 118 -10.79 5.19 -7.63
N ASP A 119 -11.00 6.24 -6.84
CA ASP A 119 -9.93 7.13 -6.41
C ASP A 119 -8.77 6.38 -5.74
N LEU A 120 -7.58 6.90 -5.99
CA LEU A 120 -6.34 6.36 -5.45
C LEU A 120 -5.82 7.23 -4.29
N PRO A 121 -5.11 6.65 -3.31
CA PRO A 121 -4.52 7.43 -2.22
C PRO A 121 -3.49 8.47 -2.69
N ALA A 122 -3.46 9.62 -2.04
CA ALA A 122 -2.59 10.76 -2.35
C ALA A 122 -1.52 11.01 -1.26
N ASP A 123 -1.18 10.00 -0.44
CA ASP A 123 -0.15 10.13 0.60
C ASP A 123 1.26 10.20 0.01
N ALA A 124 1.60 9.26 -0.88
CA ALA A 124 2.87 9.25 -1.61
C ALA A 124 2.77 8.39 -2.88
N TRP A 125 3.18 8.95 -4.02
CA TRP A 125 3.17 8.24 -5.30
C TRP A 125 4.27 8.75 -6.23
N VAL A 126 4.63 7.92 -7.22
CA VAL A 126 5.44 8.34 -8.37
C VAL A 126 4.58 8.28 -9.63
N ALA A 127 4.50 9.36 -10.39
CA ALA A 127 3.87 9.39 -11.71
C ALA A 127 4.93 9.26 -12.81
N VAL A 128 4.69 8.38 -13.78
CA VAL A 128 5.61 8.12 -14.89
C VAL A 128 4.85 8.26 -16.22
N PRO A 129 5.24 9.19 -17.11
CA PRO A 129 4.52 9.43 -18.35
C PRO A 129 4.84 8.35 -19.37
N ARG A 130 3.79 7.79 -19.99
CA ARG A 130 3.83 6.87 -21.14
C ARG A 130 4.75 5.67 -20.96
N ALA A 131 5.02 5.27 -19.72
CA ALA A 131 5.95 4.20 -19.40
C ALA A 131 5.26 2.85 -19.45
N GLU A 132 5.79 1.92 -20.24
CA GLU A 132 5.34 0.52 -20.20
C GLU A 132 5.69 -0.12 -18.86
N VAL A 133 4.85 -1.06 -18.39
CA VAL A 133 5.06 -1.76 -17.11
C VAL A 133 6.44 -2.41 -17.04
N LYS A 134 6.92 -3.01 -18.14
CA LYS A 134 8.24 -3.63 -18.23
C LYS A 134 9.39 -2.65 -18.00
N ASP A 135 9.21 -1.37 -18.32
CA ASP A 135 10.25 -0.35 -18.18
C ASP A 135 10.31 0.14 -16.73
N ILE A 136 9.16 0.28 -16.05
CA ILE A 136 9.08 0.52 -14.60
C ILE A 136 9.70 -0.66 -13.84
N VAL A 137 9.33 -1.90 -14.18
CA VAL A 137 9.89 -3.12 -13.59
C VAL A 137 11.40 -3.18 -13.75
N ARG A 138 11.93 -2.85 -14.94
CA ARG A 138 13.37 -2.82 -15.18
C ARG A 138 14.07 -1.72 -14.38
N ALA A 139 13.51 -0.51 -14.38
CA ALA A 139 14.10 0.66 -13.72
C ALA A 139 14.26 0.43 -12.21
N LEU A 140 13.22 -0.10 -11.57
CA LEU A 140 13.16 -0.30 -10.13
C LEU A 140 13.73 -1.65 -9.68
N GLY A 141 14.13 -2.53 -10.61
CA GLY A 141 14.61 -3.86 -10.29
C GLY A 141 13.53 -4.74 -9.65
N LEU A 142 12.30 -4.67 -10.16
CA LEU A 142 11.18 -5.42 -9.62
C LEU A 142 11.13 -6.83 -10.21
N HIS A 143 10.54 -7.72 -9.44
CA HIS A 143 10.43 -9.14 -9.71
C HIS A 143 8.99 -9.63 -9.53
N ASP A 144 8.68 -10.77 -10.14
CA ASP A 144 7.39 -11.45 -10.05
C ASP A 144 6.18 -10.55 -10.34
N ALA A 145 6.31 -9.62 -11.29
CA ALA A 145 5.21 -8.73 -11.68
C ALA A 145 4.00 -9.56 -12.16
N GLN A 146 2.89 -9.47 -11.43
CA GLN A 146 1.66 -10.20 -11.70
C GLN A 146 0.46 -9.25 -11.82
N PRO A 147 -0.50 -9.56 -12.71
CA PRO A 147 -1.67 -8.72 -12.91
C PRO A 147 -2.60 -8.79 -11.69
N VAL A 148 -3.05 -7.64 -11.22
CA VAL A 148 -3.92 -7.50 -10.04
C VAL A 148 -4.96 -6.40 -10.26
N THR A 149 -6.07 -6.47 -9.52
CA THR A 149 -6.97 -5.32 -9.42
C THR A 149 -6.28 -4.19 -8.66
N THR A 150 -6.74 -2.98 -8.89
CA THR A 150 -6.28 -1.75 -8.24
C THR A 150 -6.54 -1.81 -6.75
N SER A 151 -7.70 -2.32 -6.33
CA SER A 151 -8.00 -2.55 -4.92
C SER A 151 -6.97 -3.50 -4.26
N LEU A 152 -6.61 -4.59 -4.93
CA LEU A 152 -5.59 -5.51 -4.45
C LEU A 152 -4.21 -4.86 -4.40
N GLY A 153 -3.82 -4.18 -5.46
CA GLY A 153 -2.54 -3.48 -5.54
C GLY A 153 -2.35 -2.45 -4.43
N VAL A 154 -3.34 -1.59 -4.23
CA VAL A 154 -3.39 -0.57 -3.16
C VAL A 154 -3.36 -1.24 -1.79
N SER A 155 -4.21 -2.25 -1.55
CA SER A 155 -4.24 -2.99 -0.28
C SER A 155 -2.87 -3.60 0.03
N ALA A 156 -2.20 -4.19 -0.97
CA ALA A 156 -0.90 -4.83 -0.81
C ALA A 156 0.27 -3.85 -0.61
N ALA A 157 0.25 -2.71 -1.30
CA ALA A 157 1.36 -1.75 -1.30
C ALA A 157 1.27 -0.70 -0.18
N LEU A 158 0.08 -0.46 0.37
CA LEU A 158 -0.16 0.64 1.33
C LEU A 158 -0.77 0.19 2.65
N HIS A 159 -1.72 -0.75 2.65
CA HIS A 159 -2.53 -1.03 3.85
C HIS A 159 -2.06 -2.25 4.63
N GLN A 160 -1.50 -3.24 3.93
CA GLN A 160 -1.00 -4.48 4.52
C GLN A 160 0.53 -4.43 4.67
N GLU A 161 1.12 -5.49 5.22
CA GLU A 161 2.59 -5.64 5.31
C GLU A 161 3.20 -5.47 3.91
N ASN A 162 3.87 -4.34 3.69
CA ASN A 162 4.44 -3.95 2.41
C ASN A 162 5.98 -3.84 2.44
N SER A 163 6.58 -4.08 3.61
CA SER A 163 8.01 -4.37 3.77
C SER A 163 8.24 -5.58 4.69
N LEU A 164 9.38 -6.25 4.52
CA LEU A 164 9.86 -7.26 5.47
C LEU A 164 11.40 -7.35 5.46
N GLU A 165 11.98 -7.74 6.58
CA GLU A 165 13.40 -8.05 6.65
C GLU A 165 13.69 -9.43 6.05
N HIS A 166 14.67 -9.48 5.15
CA HIS A 166 15.20 -10.68 4.57
C HIS A 166 16.68 -10.84 4.92
N ARG A 167 17.07 -12.03 5.35
CA ARG A 167 18.47 -12.38 5.55
C ARG A 167 18.91 -13.37 4.47
N SER A 168 19.83 -12.93 3.62
CA SER A 168 20.42 -13.75 2.57
C SER A 168 21.33 -14.84 3.14
N ALA A 169 21.64 -15.84 2.31
CA ALA A 169 22.51 -16.97 2.65
C ALA A 169 23.94 -16.53 3.02
N ASP A 170 24.40 -15.38 2.53
CA ASP A 170 25.70 -14.78 2.86
C ASP A 170 25.70 -14.05 4.22
N GLY A 171 24.54 -13.95 4.87
CA GLY A 171 24.35 -13.31 6.16
C GLY A 171 23.97 -11.83 6.11
N THR A 172 23.90 -11.23 4.91
CA THR A 172 23.46 -9.84 4.68
C THR A 172 21.96 -9.71 4.94
N THR A 173 21.55 -8.64 5.63
CA THR A 173 20.14 -8.29 5.82
C THR A 173 19.74 -7.20 4.84
N SER A 174 18.64 -7.39 4.13
CA SER A 174 17.98 -6.41 3.26
C SER A 174 16.52 -6.24 3.66
N THR A 175 15.95 -5.07 3.40
CA THR A 175 14.50 -4.86 3.46
C THR A 175 13.93 -5.10 2.07
N GLU A 176 12.88 -5.89 2.00
CA GLU A 176 12.19 -6.21 0.75
C GLU A 176 10.79 -5.62 0.77
N TYR A 177 10.32 -5.14 -0.39
CA TYR A 177 9.10 -4.36 -0.49
C TYR A 177 8.12 -4.91 -1.52
N ARG A 178 6.84 -4.59 -1.33
CA ARG A 178 5.79 -4.68 -2.34
C ARG A 178 5.71 -3.35 -3.08
N VAL A 179 5.61 -3.42 -4.40
CA VAL A 179 5.41 -2.26 -5.27
C VAL A 179 4.22 -2.52 -6.19
N PHE A 180 3.28 -1.60 -6.19
CA PHE A 180 2.12 -1.61 -7.06
C PHE A 180 2.29 -0.59 -8.19
N ILE A 181 2.02 -1.01 -9.42
CA ILE A 181 1.99 -0.17 -10.62
C ILE A 181 0.55 -0.14 -11.12
N THR A 182 -0.03 1.04 -11.26
CA THR A 182 -1.42 1.18 -11.67
C THR A 182 -1.66 0.76 -13.13
N PRO A 183 -2.94 0.62 -13.55
CA PRO A 183 -3.30 0.83 -14.95
C PRO A 183 -2.78 2.19 -15.45
N GLU A 184 -2.81 2.40 -16.76
CA GLU A 184 -2.54 3.72 -17.31
C GLU A 184 -3.80 4.59 -17.25
N PHE A 185 -3.66 5.82 -16.78
CA PHE A 185 -4.69 6.85 -16.72
C PHE A 185 -4.20 8.08 -17.47
N ASP A 186 -4.90 8.47 -18.54
CA ASP A 186 -4.53 9.60 -19.41
C ASP A 186 -3.03 9.64 -19.81
N GLY A 187 -2.48 8.47 -20.13
CA GLY A 187 -1.07 8.33 -20.51
C GLY A 187 -0.07 8.30 -19.34
N TRP A 188 -0.51 8.27 -18.08
CA TRP A 188 0.33 8.17 -16.90
C TRP A 188 0.14 6.85 -16.17
N ARG A 189 1.23 6.28 -15.65
CA ARG A 189 1.16 5.19 -14.66
C ARG A 189 1.68 5.70 -13.33
N LEU A 190 0.95 5.39 -12.26
CA LEU A 190 1.35 5.69 -10.90
C LEU A 190 2.01 4.45 -10.28
N VAL A 191 2.99 4.69 -9.41
CA VAL A 191 3.70 3.67 -8.66
C VAL A 191 3.52 3.94 -7.18
N TYR A 192 3.08 2.91 -6.45
CA TYR A 192 2.82 2.90 -5.02
C TYR A 192 3.69 1.86 -4.31
N GLY A 193 4.06 2.17 -3.07
CA GLY A 193 4.74 1.29 -2.15
C GLY A 193 5.13 2.11 -0.93
N ALA A 194 4.35 2.05 0.14
CA ALA A 194 4.45 2.99 1.26
C ALA A 194 5.86 2.98 1.87
N ASP A 195 6.32 1.82 2.35
CA ASP A 195 7.65 1.70 2.94
C ASP A 195 8.74 1.83 1.86
N TYR A 196 8.48 1.35 0.64
CA TYR A 196 9.44 1.45 -0.46
C TYR A 196 9.78 2.91 -0.81
N LEU A 197 8.75 3.74 -1.02
CA LEU A 197 8.92 5.14 -1.37
C LEU A 197 9.42 5.95 -0.17
N ASN A 198 8.96 5.64 1.05
CA ASN A 198 9.51 6.25 2.26
C ASN A 198 11.04 6.11 2.31
N ASP A 199 11.56 4.92 1.99
CA ASP A 199 12.99 4.63 2.07
C ASP A 199 13.75 5.00 0.80
N ASN A 200 13.10 5.02 -0.38
CA ASN A 200 13.79 5.03 -1.69
C ASN A 200 13.25 6.05 -2.71
N TRP A 201 12.34 6.98 -2.37
CA TRP A 201 11.69 7.83 -3.38
C TRP A 201 12.66 8.54 -4.32
N ALA A 202 13.75 9.14 -3.81
CA ALA A 202 14.70 9.89 -4.62
C ALA A 202 15.40 8.98 -5.65
N GLN A 203 15.84 7.80 -5.21
CA GLN A 203 16.45 6.81 -6.09
C GLN A 203 15.42 6.24 -7.09
N ALA A 204 14.17 6.05 -6.67
CA ALA A 204 13.11 5.56 -7.55
C ALA A 204 12.85 6.55 -8.70
N VAL A 205 12.74 7.86 -8.40
CA VAL A 205 12.56 8.93 -9.38
C VAL A 205 13.75 9.06 -10.33
N GLU A 206 14.98 9.00 -9.82
CA GLU A 206 16.19 9.01 -10.64
C GLU A 206 16.23 7.83 -11.62
N LYS A 207 16.00 6.60 -11.11
CA LYS A 207 15.99 5.39 -11.93
C LYS A 207 14.87 5.40 -12.97
N LEU A 208 13.67 5.81 -12.57
CA LEU A 208 12.51 5.89 -13.47
C LEU A 208 12.71 6.95 -14.54
N SER A 209 13.14 8.16 -14.18
CA SER A 209 13.43 9.20 -15.17
C SER A 209 14.58 8.82 -16.11
N SER A 210 15.60 8.10 -15.63
CA SER A 210 16.68 7.59 -16.48
C SER A 210 16.17 6.59 -17.53
N GLN A 211 15.26 5.69 -17.13
CA GLN A 211 14.74 4.62 -17.99
C GLN A 211 13.56 5.09 -18.87
N CYS A 212 12.71 5.97 -18.34
CA CYS A 212 11.44 6.40 -18.92
C CYS A 212 11.45 7.88 -19.36
N ARG A 213 12.61 8.54 -19.33
CA ARG A 213 12.87 9.97 -19.62
C ARG A 213 12.39 10.96 -18.59
N GLU A 214 11.27 10.72 -17.93
CA GLU A 214 10.72 11.62 -16.92
C GLU A 214 10.03 10.79 -15.82
N ALA A 215 10.10 11.28 -14.58
CA ALA A 215 9.37 10.71 -13.45
C ALA A 215 9.15 11.78 -12.39
N HIS A 216 7.95 11.79 -11.80
CA HIS A 216 7.55 12.76 -10.79
C HIS A 216 7.23 12.04 -9.48
N PHE A 217 7.77 12.51 -8.37
CA PHE A 217 7.37 12.06 -7.04
C PHE A 217 6.54 13.14 -6.36
N TYR A 218 5.56 12.68 -5.59
CA TYR A 218 4.68 13.51 -4.78
C TYR A 218 4.48 12.82 -3.43
N ALA A 219 4.49 13.60 -2.35
CA ALA A 219 4.14 13.13 -1.02
C ALA A 219 3.53 14.24 -0.17
N VAL A 220 2.48 13.87 0.56
CA VAL A 220 1.74 14.71 1.50
C VAL A 220 1.73 14.01 2.85
N ASP A 221 2.35 14.62 3.85
CA ASP A 221 2.29 14.20 5.25
C ASP A 221 1.44 15.20 6.04
N GLU A 222 0.16 14.88 6.25
CA GLU A 222 -0.75 15.72 7.03
C GLU A 222 -0.37 15.80 8.51
N TYR A 223 0.34 14.81 9.05
CA TYR A 223 0.71 14.76 10.46
C TYR A 223 1.81 15.75 10.79
N ASN A 224 2.85 15.81 9.95
CA ASN A 224 3.99 16.70 10.16
C ASN A 224 3.95 17.94 9.27
N GLY A 225 2.98 18.06 8.35
CA GLY A 225 2.88 19.16 7.40
C GLY A 225 3.95 19.14 6.31
N ALA A 226 4.64 18.00 6.11
CA ALA A 226 5.65 17.88 5.07
C ALA A 226 4.97 17.71 3.71
N ARG A 227 5.34 18.56 2.76
CA ARG A 227 4.90 18.50 1.36
C ARG A 227 6.11 18.41 0.47
N VAL A 228 6.13 17.40 -0.39
CA VAL A 228 7.24 17.13 -1.30
C VAL A 228 6.69 16.87 -2.69
N TRP A 229 7.25 17.55 -3.68
CA TRP A 229 7.12 17.12 -5.07
C TRP A 229 8.43 17.30 -5.81
N TRP A 230 8.71 16.39 -6.73
CA TRP A 230 10.02 16.34 -7.40
C TRP A 230 9.88 15.83 -8.81
N VAL A 231 10.44 16.56 -9.78
CA VAL A 231 10.48 16.17 -11.19
C VAL A 231 11.92 15.91 -11.56
N ALA A 232 12.18 14.70 -12.07
CA ALA A 232 13.45 14.37 -12.69
C ALA A 232 13.27 14.06 -14.17
N GLU A 233 14.24 14.48 -14.97
CA GLU A 233 14.30 14.25 -16.41
C GLU A 233 15.66 13.63 -16.77
N ASN A 234 15.65 12.50 -17.47
CA ASN A 234 16.84 11.75 -17.87
C ASN A 234 17.82 11.45 -16.71
N GLY A 235 17.28 11.16 -15.51
CA GLY A 235 18.09 10.86 -14.33
C GLY A 235 18.70 12.08 -13.64
N GLN A 236 18.24 13.29 -13.96
CA GLN A 236 18.70 14.52 -13.35
C GLN A 236 17.53 15.30 -12.77
N ASP A 237 17.75 15.96 -11.64
CA ASP A 237 16.75 16.84 -11.03
C ASP A 237 16.44 18.01 -11.99
N LYS A 238 15.16 18.18 -12.31
CA LYS A 238 14.68 19.28 -13.16
C LYS A 238 14.13 20.41 -12.32
N ARG A 239 13.20 20.10 -11.42
CA ARG A 239 12.56 21.04 -10.50
C ARG A 239 11.93 20.26 -9.34
N GLY A 240 11.95 20.82 -8.13
CA GLY A 240 11.24 20.22 -7.01
C GLY A 240 11.20 21.09 -5.76
N HIS A 241 10.26 20.76 -4.88
CA HIS A 241 9.98 21.41 -3.61
C HIS A 241 9.96 20.37 -2.48
N ARG A 242 10.47 20.75 -1.31
CA ARG A 242 10.33 19.95 -0.07
C ARG A 242 10.32 20.85 1.16
N THR A 243 9.23 20.83 1.93
CA THR A 243 9.02 21.72 3.09
C THR A 243 10.18 21.78 4.07
N TYR A 244 10.79 20.63 4.39
CA TYR A 244 11.86 20.51 5.39
C TYR A 244 13.22 20.12 4.79
N GLY A 245 13.46 20.47 3.52
CA GLY A 245 14.73 20.16 2.85
C GLY A 245 15.73 21.32 2.81
N ASP A 246 17.00 20.98 2.59
CA ASP A 246 18.07 21.95 2.29
C ASP A 246 18.81 21.52 1.01
N PRO A 247 18.69 22.26 -0.11
CA PRO A 247 17.78 23.40 -0.28
C PRO A 247 16.30 22.94 -0.30
N VAL A 248 15.39 23.89 -0.01
CA VAL A 248 13.93 23.72 -0.09
C VAL A 248 13.49 23.54 -1.56
N TRP A 249 14.12 24.30 -2.46
CA TRP A 249 13.88 24.28 -3.90
C TRP A 249 15.11 23.80 -4.67
N VAL A 250 14.87 23.06 -5.74
CA VAL A 250 15.86 22.75 -6.78
C VAL A 250 15.29 23.10 -8.13
N GLY A 251 16.12 23.59 -9.05
CA GLY A 251 15.72 23.95 -10.40
C GLY A 251 14.93 25.26 -10.51
N GLU A 252 14.80 25.76 -11.73
CA GLU A 252 14.01 26.95 -12.04
C GLU A 252 12.52 26.63 -12.11
N PRO A 253 11.62 27.57 -11.76
CA PRO A 253 10.17 27.39 -11.90
C PRO A 253 9.78 26.88 -13.29
N MET A 254 8.86 25.93 -13.36
CA MET A 254 8.31 25.41 -14.62
C MET A 254 7.28 26.38 -15.24
N GLU A 255 6.84 26.10 -16.46
CA GLU A 255 5.89 26.96 -17.19
C GLU A 255 4.58 27.18 -16.42
N PHE A 256 3.96 26.11 -15.91
CA PHE A 256 2.74 26.22 -15.11
C PHE A 256 2.93 27.02 -13.81
N GLU A 257 4.12 26.95 -13.19
CA GLU A 257 4.41 27.75 -11.99
C GLU A 257 4.49 29.23 -12.36
N ARG A 258 5.12 29.57 -13.50
CA ARG A 258 5.23 30.95 -13.98
C ARG A 258 3.88 31.55 -14.35
N ASP A 259 2.94 30.74 -14.82
CA ASP A 259 1.59 31.21 -15.13
C ASP A 259 0.79 31.59 -13.86
N LEU A 260 1.20 31.09 -12.69
CA LEU A 260 0.63 31.42 -11.37
C LEU A 260 1.40 32.52 -10.64
N MET A 261 2.64 32.78 -11.04
CA MET A 261 3.46 33.86 -10.50
C MET A 261 3.00 35.20 -11.08
N GLN A 262 2.23 35.97 -10.30
CA GLN A 262 1.72 37.27 -10.70
C GLN A 262 2.74 38.39 -10.49
N ASP A 263 2.72 39.38 -11.38
CA ASP A 263 3.45 40.64 -11.24
C ASP A 263 2.51 41.75 -10.73
N GLU A 264 3.04 42.74 -9.98
CA GLU A 264 2.24 43.87 -9.46
C GLU A 264 1.53 44.69 -10.56
N ASP A 265 1.99 44.56 -11.82
CA ASP A 265 1.44 45.23 -12.99
C ASP A 265 0.27 44.45 -13.65
N ASP A 266 -0.07 43.24 -13.18
CA ASP A 266 -1.14 42.42 -13.73
C ASP A 266 -2.54 42.99 -13.44
N GLU A 267 -3.43 42.95 -14.45
CA GLU A 267 -4.78 43.54 -14.35
C GLU A 267 -5.65 42.92 -13.24
N LEU A 268 -5.35 41.68 -12.85
CA LEU A 268 -6.06 40.92 -11.81
C LEU A 268 -5.16 40.58 -10.61
N TYR A 269 -4.14 41.39 -10.33
CA TYR A 269 -3.19 41.16 -9.24
C TYR A 269 -3.87 40.95 -7.89
N ASP A 270 -3.59 39.81 -7.26
CA ASP A 270 -3.94 39.49 -5.88
C ASP A 270 -2.66 39.33 -5.04
N PRO A 271 -2.42 40.21 -4.04
CA PRO A 271 -1.22 40.12 -3.21
C PRO A 271 -1.12 38.83 -2.39
N GLU A 272 -2.25 38.20 -2.03
CA GLU A 272 -2.24 36.93 -1.28
C GLU A 272 -1.77 35.78 -2.19
N GLU A 273 -2.29 35.71 -3.42
CA GLU A 273 -1.84 34.71 -4.42
C GLU A 273 -0.39 34.96 -4.86
N ALA A 274 0.01 36.22 -5.05
CA ALA A 274 1.38 36.56 -5.39
C ALA A 274 2.38 36.12 -4.31
N GLU A 275 2.07 36.27 -3.02
CA GLU A 275 2.89 35.76 -1.92
C GLU A 275 2.91 34.23 -1.85
N GLU A 276 1.77 33.58 -2.13
CA GLU A 276 1.65 32.12 -2.15
C GLU A 276 2.57 31.47 -3.20
N TYR A 277 2.55 31.98 -4.43
CA TYR A 277 3.27 31.42 -5.58
C TYR A 277 4.64 32.07 -5.85
N ALA A 278 5.07 33.06 -5.07
CA ALA A 278 6.30 33.82 -5.29
C ALA A 278 7.56 32.99 -5.57
N GLU A 279 7.67 31.80 -4.94
CA GLU A 279 8.82 30.88 -5.11
C GLU A 279 8.48 29.63 -5.93
N GLY A 280 7.20 29.43 -6.28
CA GLY A 280 6.67 28.25 -6.95
C GLY A 280 5.49 27.61 -6.22
N VAL A 281 4.88 26.61 -6.87
CA VAL A 281 3.77 25.84 -6.31
C VAL A 281 4.29 24.90 -5.23
N ARG A 282 3.79 25.02 -4.00
CA ARG A 282 4.24 24.19 -2.86
C ARG A 282 3.43 22.90 -2.69
N ASP A 283 2.19 22.89 -3.16
CA ASP A 283 1.26 21.79 -3.00
C ASP A 283 1.50 20.65 -4.02
N PRO A 284 1.76 19.40 -3.58
CA PRO A 284 2.03 18.29 -4.48
C PRO A 284 0.83 17.89 -5.34
N GLU A 285 -0.39 17.93 -4.81
CA GLU A 285 -1.58 17.59 -5.59
C GLU A 285 -1.86 18.66 -6.64
N GLU A 286 -1.69 19.94 -6.30
CA GLU A 286 -1.81 21.03 -7.27
C GLU A 286 -0.76 20.89 -8.37
N ALA A 287 0.52 20.70 -8.01
CA ALA A 287 1.56 20.47 -9.01
C ALA A 287 1.21 19.28 -9.91
N ALA A 288 0.77 18.16 -9.33
CA ALA A 288 0.35 16.98 -10.09
C ALA A 288 -0.81 17.26 -11.05
N SER A 289 -1.75 18.15 -10.70
CA SER A 289 -2.88 18.53 -11.57
C SER A 289 -2.46 19.23 -12.86
N TRP A 290 -1.35 19.97 -12.81
CA TRP A 290 -0.83 20.74 -13.94
C TRP A 290 0.08 19.92 -14.85
N ILE A 291 0.93 19.07 -14.28
CA ILE A 291 2.02 18.41 -15.03
C ILE A 291 1.93 16.89 -15.06
N SER A 292 0.94 16.28 -14.43
CA SER A 292 0.73 14.83 -14.45
C SER A 292 -0.73 14.42 -14.19
N VAL A 293 -0.99 13.60 -13.17
CA VAL A 293 -2.30 13.10 -12.76
C VAL A 293 -2.41 13.16 -11.24
N GLN A 294 -3.53 13.69 -10.75
CA GLN A 294 -3.91 13.60 -9.34
C GLN A 294 -4.56 12.24 -9.04
N PRO A 295 -4.06 11.46 -8.07
CA PRO A 295 -4.66 10.18 -7.65
C PRO A 295 -6.16 10.25 -7.34
N SER A 296 -6.59 11.38 -6.78
CA SER A 296 -7.97 11.69 -6.37
C SER A 296 -8.93 12.01 -7.54
N THR A 297 -8.46 11.97 -8.78
CA THR A 297 -9.29 12.22 -9.97
C THR A 297 -9.30 11.07 -10.97
N VAL A 298 -8.59 9.97 -10.68
CA VAL A 298 -8.43 8.86 -11.63
C VAL A 298 -9.73 8.12 -11.95
N GLU A 299 -10.75 8.17 -11.08
CA GLU A 299 -12.05 7.53 -11.33
C GLU A 299 -12.74 8.07 -12.59
N VAL A 300 -12.51 9.35 -12.93
CA VAL A 300 -13.11 10.00 -14.10
C VAL A 300 -12.24 9.93 -15.36
N LEU A 301 -11.04 9.36 -15.27
CA LEU A 301 -10.10 9.25 -16.39
C LEU A 301 -10.28 7.95 -17.17
N ASP A 302 -10.01 8.03 -18.48
CA ASP A 302 -9.92 6.84 -19.31
C ASP A 302 -8.74 5.97 -18.86
N ARG A 303 -9.02 4.68 -18.63
CA ARG A 303 -8.01 3.70 -18.23
C ARG A 303 -7.60 2.78 -19.37
N VAL A 304 -6.33 2.38 -19.37
CA VAL A 304 -5.81 1.32 -20.25
C VAL A 304 -5.18 0.20 -19.43
N GLY A 305 -5.71 -1.01 -19.61
CA GLY A 305 -5.18 -2.23 -18.97
C GLY A 305 -5.61 -2.41 -17.52
N HIS A 306 -4.73 -2.99 -16.71
CA HIS A 306 -4.95 -3.32 -15.30
C HIS A 306 -3.67 -3.05 -14.49
N GLY A 307 -3.78 -3.14 -13.17
CA GLY A 307 -2.66 -2.94 -12.26
C GLY A 307 -1.72 -4.14 -12.13
N TRP A 308 -0.53 -3.91 -11.61
CA TRP A 308 0.53 -4.91 -11.48
C TRP A 308 1.16 -4.84 -10.09
N LEU A 309 1.24 -5.98 -9.41
CA LEU A 309 1.94 -6.10 -8.14
C LEU A 309 3.28 -6.80 -8.37
N ALA A 310 4.35 -6.23 -7.84
CA ALA A 310 5.70 -6.76 -7.93
C ALA A 310 6.43 -6.65 -6.58
N VAL A 311 7.59 -7.28 -6.48
CA VAL A 311 8.45 -7.25 -5.28
C VAL A 311 9.88 -6.86 -5.62
N THR A 312 10.63 -6.33 -4.67
CA THR A 312 12.04 -5.92 -4.88
C THR A 312 13.04 -7.06 -4.88
N SER A 313 12.65 -8.27 -4.43
CA SER A 313 13.52 -9.44 -4.41
C SER A 313 12.84 -10.70 -4.93
N PRO A 314 13.48 -11.42 -5.88
CA PRO A 314 12.96 -12.69 -6.39
C PRO A 314 13.09 -13.83 -5.38
N GLU A 315 13.90 -13.69 -4.33
CA GLU A 315 14.09 -14.73 -3.31
C GLU A 315 12.93 -14.77 -2.29
N VAL A 316 12.32 -13.62 -2.03
CA VAL A 316 11.19 -13.48 -1.09
C VAL A 316 9.86 -13.79 -1.77
N GLY A 317 9.67 -13.27 -3.00
CA GLY A 317 8.41 -13.38 -3.74
C GLY A 317 7.21 -12.77 -3.00
N HIS A 318 6.01 -12.94 -3.55
CA HIS A 318 4.77 -12.37 -2.96
C HIS A 318 4.30 -13.07 -1.68
N GLY A 319 4.65 -14.34 -1.52
CA GLY A 319 3.99 -15.22 -0.56
C GLY A 319 4.33 -14.95 0.91
N ARG A 320 5.49 -14.34 1.19
CA ARG A 320 5.98 -14.13 2.56
C ARG A 320 5.35 -12.92 3.25
N PHE A 321 4.99 -11.91 2.46
CA PHE A 321 4.32 -10.73 2.98
C PHE A 321 2.93 -11.10 3.49
N ARG A 322 2.67 -10.70 4.73
CA ARG A 322 1.42 -10.91 5.47
C ARG A 322 0.31 -9.98 4.99
N GLY A 323 -0.88 -10.20 5.51
CA GLY A 323 -2.08 -9.41 5.21
C GLY A 323 -3.06 -10.12 4.28
N ALA A 324 -4.34 -10.06 4.65
CA ALA A 324 -5.44 -10.46 3.77
C ALA A 324 -5.74 -9.31 2.81
N LEU A 325 -5.40 -9.49 1.54
CA LEU A 325 -5.56 -8.46 0.50
C LEU A 325 -7.02 -8.34 0.07
N ASP A 326 -7.46 -7.11 -0.19
CA ASP A 326 -8.76 -6.80 -0.81
C ASP A 326 -8.70 -7.14 -2.31
N ILE A 327 -9.78 -7.64 -2.92
CA ILE A 327 -9.78 -8.12 -4.32
C ILE A 327 -10.97 -7.61 -5.13
#